data_AF-A0A0N4USU7-F1
#
_entry.id   AF-A0A0N4USU7-F1
#
_cell.length_a   1.000
_cell.length_b   1.000
_cell.length_c   1.000
_cell.angle_alpha   90.00
_cell.angle_beta   90.00
_cell.angle_gamma   90.00
#
_symmetry.space_group_name_H-M   'P 1'
#
loop_
_entity.id
_entity.type
_entity.pdbx_description
1 polymer ?
#
loop_
_entity_poly.entity_id
_entity_poly.type
_entity_poly.pdbx_seq_one_letter_code
_entity_poly.pdbx_strand_id
1 'polypeptide(L)'
;MLTVHGRTREQRGPHTGLANWEAIRVVCQSVDVPVIANGNIQIFTDIERCLSETGAKAVMSAEGVLSNPLLFENKCEPNWVIGKEYLDYAERYKANISAIRAHLFRICHYSLLEYTDLREKMSYVCTIPEFCDILTEIQARVKQLSPDYSDPGESLENFDSGMGFESYISSLPHWICKPYLRPQRDDSTASTSDYRERRRAELEVIAEQTGLSKRQIRKREKRKIGYQKTKSRKQTYIKCLRCSMPASQGCKFLFCRNCCRYKSAHEKLDCKVSVLEI
;
A
#
# COMPACT_ATOMS: atom_id res chain seq x y z
N MET A 1 -17.53 19.10 -12.05
CA MET A 1 -17.50 18.18 -10.89
C MET A 1 -16.27 18.48 -10.07
N LEU A 2 -16.40 18.55 -8.74
CA LEU A 2 -15.33 18.90 -7.80
C LEU A 2 -15.20 17.80 -6.75
N THR A 3 -13.98 17.42 -6.37
CA THR A 3 -13.75 16.55 -5.20
C THR A 3 -13.14 17.37 -4.08
N VAL A 4 -13.73 17.34 -2.89
CA VAL A 4 -13.28 18.11 -1.73
C VAL A 4 -12.80 17.15 -0.67
N HIS A 5 -11.51 17.19 -0.36
CA HIS A 5 -10.99 16.54 0.85
C HIS A 5 -11.23 17.48 2.03
N GLY A 6 -11.92 17.03 3.08
CA GLY A 6 -12.21 17.82 4.28
C GLY A 6 -11.01 18.09 5.19
N ARG A 7 -9.80 18.25 4.65
CA ARG A 7 -8.57 18.56 5.41
C ARG A 7 -7.80 19.65 4.70
N THR A 8 -7.17 20.50 5.49
CA THR A 8 -6.19 21.47 5.01
C THR A 8 -4.90 20.76 4.58
N ARG A 9 -4.04 21.47 3.87
CA ARG A 9 -2.76 20.93 3.42
C ARG A 9 -1.83 20.61 4.60
N GLU A 10 -1.98 21.33 5.71
CA GLU A 10 -1.18 21.25 6.91
C GLU A 10 -1.56 20.04 7.79
N GLN A 11 -2.78 19.52 7.63
CA GLN A 11 -3.26 18.30 8.31
C GLN A 11 -2.68 17.02 7.70
N ARG A 12 -1.36 16.82 7.88
CA ARG A 12 -0.61 15.65 7.41
C ARG A 12 0.17 15.00 8.54
N GLY A 13 0.47 13.71 8.38
CA GLY A 13 1.28 12.96 9.35
C GLY A 13 0.63 12.91 10.74
N PRO A 14 1.30 13.41 11.79
CA PRO A 14 0.72 13.47 13.15
C PRO A 14 -0.54 14.36 13.22
N HIS A 15 -0.61 15.43 12.42
CA HIS A 15 -1.69 16.42 12.46
C HIS A 15 -2.87 16.09 11.54
N THR A 16 -2.96 14.87 11.00
CA THR A 16 -4.02 14.53 10.02
C THR A 16 -5.43 14.73 10.56
N GLY A 17 -5.68 14.35 11.83
CA GLY A 17 -6.99 14.45 12.45
C GLY A 17 -8.14 13.83 11.64
N LEU A 18 -9.37 14.16 12.03
CA LEU A 18 -10.58 13.84 11.27
C LEU A 18 -10.80 14.88 10.16
N ALA A 19 -11.42 14.45 9.06
CA ALA A 19 -11.90 15.34 8.03
C ALA A 19 -13.08 16.15 8.55
N ASN A 20 -13.07 17.45 8.26
CA ASN A 20 -14.14 18.37 8.59
C ASN A 20 -15.23 18.28 7.51
N TRP A 21 -16.28 17.51 7.78
CA TRP A 21 -17.43 17.38 6.88
C TRP A 21 -18.30 18.64 6.83
N GLU A 22 -18.34 19.45 7.90
CA GLU A 22 -19.02 20.75 7.87
C GLU A 22 -18.36 21.69 6.85
N ALA A 23 -17.03 21.69 6.74
CA ALA A 23 -16.34 22.45 5.69
C ALA A 23 -16.71 21.96 4.28
N ILE A 24 -16.91 20.66 4.09
CA ILE A 24 -17.39 20.10 2.81
C ILE A 24 -18.82 20.58 2.55
N ARG A 25 -19.69 20.57 3.57
CA ARG A 25 -21.08 21.05 3.48
C ARG A 25 -21.16 22.50 2.99
N VAL A 26 -20.36 23.38 3.59
CA VAL A 26 -20.28 24.79 3.18
C VAL A 26 -19.89 24.91 1.70
N VAL A 27 -18.93 24.10 1.23
CA VAL A 27 -18.55 24.08 -0.19
C VAL A 27 -19.71 23.58 -1.07
N CYS A 28 -20.38 22.49 -0.68
CA CYS A 28 -21.54 21.96 -1.40
C CYS A 28 -22.65 23.00 -1.57
N GLN A 29 -22.90 23.84 -0.56
CA GLN A 29 -23.91 24.90 -0.61
C GLN A 29 -23.49 26.12 -1.44
N SER A 30 -22.18 26.27 -1.69
CA SER A 30 -21.62 27.46 -2.35
C SER A 30 -21.42 27.28 -3.86
N VAL A 31 -21.58 26.07 -4.40
CA VAL A 31 -21.29 25.77 -5.81
C VAL A 31 -22.41 24.98 -6.48
N ASP A 32 -22.67 25.28 -7.74
CA ASP A 32 -23.71 24.60 -8.53
C ASP A 32 -23.24 23.28 -9.16
N VAL A 33 -21.93 23.00 -9.13
CA VAL A 33 -21.36 21.78 -9.71
C VAL A 33 -21.43 20.59 -8.73
N PRO A 34 -21.57 19.34 -9.21
CA PRO A 34 -21.56 18.18 -8.33
C PRO A 34 -20.27 18.08 -7.51
N VAL A 35 -20.41 17.97 -6.19
CA VAL A 35 -19.31 17.80 -5.23
C VAL A 35 -19.23 16.33 -4.79
N ILE A 36 -18.01 15.79 -4.80
CA ILE A 36 -17.66 14.49 -4.22
C ILE A 36 -16.93 14.72 -2.90
N ALA A 37 -17.48 14.22 -1.81
CA ALA A 37 -16.86 14.32 -0.48
C ALA A 37 -15.74 13.29 -0.32
N ASN A 38 -14.59 13.71 0.19
CA ASN A 38 -13.47 12.84 0.50
C ASN A 38 -12.91 13.08 1.90
N GLY A 39 -12.55 11.98 2.57
CA GLY A 39 -11.96 11.99 3.90
C GLY A 39 -12.81 11.23 4.91
N ASN A 40 -12.16 10.33 5.65
CA ASN A 40 -12.76 9.54 6.73
C ASN A 40 -13.97 8.67 6.35
N ILE A 41 -14.08 8.21 5.10
CA ILE A 41 -15.00 7.13 4.69
C ILE A 41 -14.29 5.79 4.86
N GLN A 42 -14.54 5.11 5.98
CA GLN A 42 -13.82 3.90 6.40
C GLN A 42 -14.71 2.65 6.39
N ILE A 43 -16.00 2.81 6.65
CA ILE A 43 -17.01 1.73 6.61
C ILE A 43 -18.17 2.12 5.70
N PHE A 44 -19.02 1.14 5.37
CA PHE A 44 -20.17 1.35 4.50
C PHE A 44 -21.14 2.42 5.06
N THR A 45 -21.42 2.39 6.37
CA THR A 45 -22.34 3.35 7.01
C THR A 45 -21.81 4.80 7.01
N ASP A 46 -20.49 5.02 6.85
CA ASP A 46 -19.93 6.37 6.68
C ASP A 46 -20.41 7.02 5.37
N ILE A 47 -20.82 6.23 4.37
CA ILE A 47 -21.28 6.74 3.08
C ILE A 47 -22.55 7.55 3.27
N GLU A 48 -23.59 6.94 3.85
CA GLU A 48 -24.88 7.60 4.09
C GLU A 48 -24.75 8.76 5.09
N ARG A 49 -23.94 8.57 6.14
CA ARG A 49 -23.66 9.64 7.11
C ARG A 49 -22.98 10.85 6.44
N CYS A 50 -21.97 10.62 5.61
CA CYS A 50 -21.28 11.69 4.91
C CYS A 50 -22.20 12.41 3.92
N LEU A 51 -22.99 11.68 3.14
CA LEU A 51 -23.92 12.28 2.17
C LEU A 51 -24.99 13.12 2.87
N SER A 52 -25.56 12.63 3.98
CA SER A 52 -26.57 13.36 4.76
C SER A 52 -26.01 14.61 5.44
N GLU A 53 -24.81 14.54 6.04
CA GLU A 53 -24.19 15.68 6.72
C GLU A 53 -23.67 16.74 5.75
N THR A 54 -23.10 16.33 4.61
CA THR A 54 -22.43 17.25 3.67
C THR A 54 -23.32 17.74 2.54
N GLY A 55 -24.40 17.02 2.20
CA GLY A 55 -25.17 17.26 0.98
C GLY A 55 -24.40 17.00 -0.32
N ALA A 56 -23.23 16.35 -0.26
CA ALA A 56 -22.46 15.97 -1.44
C ALA A 56 -23.24 15.00 -2.33
N LYS A 57 -22.89 14.95 -3.63
CA LYS A 57 -23.55 14.06 -4.60
C LYS A 57 -22.97 12.65 -4.62
N ALA A 58 -21.74 12.48 -4.15
CA ALA A 58 -21.06 11.21 -4.03
C ALA A 58 -19.97 11.28 -2.97
N VAL A 59 -19.42 10.12 -2.59
CA VAL A 59 -18.25 10.01 -1.72
C VAL A 59 -17.08 9.36 -2.44
N MET A 60 -15.88 9.64 -1.97
CA MET A 60 -14.65 8.98 -2.38
C MET A 60 -13.93 8.46 -1.13
N SER A 61 -13.59 7.17 -1.13
CA SER A 61 -12.71 6.57 -0.12
C SER A 61 -11.34 6.27 -0.72
N ALA A 62 -10.29 6.38 0.10
CA ALA A 62 -8.92 6.07 -0.29
C ALA A 62 -8.28 5.11 0.72
N GLU A 63 -8.13 5.53 1.97
CA GLU A 63 -7.52 4.68 3.01
C GLU A 63 -8.38 3.47 3.38
N GLY A 64 -9.71 3.64 3.46
CA GLY A 64 -10.64 2.54 3.81
C GLY A 64 -10.54 1.37 2.83
N VAL A 65 -10.55 1.67 1.53
CA VAL A 65 -10.45 0.67 0.45
C VAL A 65 -9.13 -0.10 0.45
N LEU A 66 -8.04 0.49 0.94
CA LEU A 66 -6.75 -0.22 1.06
C LEU A 66 -6.79 -1.32 2.13
N SER A 67 -7.61 -1.14 3.15
CA SER A 67 -7.75 -2.10 4.26
C SER A 67 -8.91 -3.07 4.05
N ASN A 68 -10.02 -2.59 3.48
CA ASN A 68 -11.13 -3.41 3.01
C ASN A 68 -11.55 -2.99 1.59
N PRO A 69 -11.08 -3.69 0.54
CA PRO A 69 -11.48 -3.44 -0.84
C PRO A 69 -12.99 -3.56 -1.10
N LEU A 70 -13.72 -4.33 -0.28
CA LEU A 70 -15.16 -4.54 -0.39
C LEU A 70 -16.00 -3.51 0.38
N LEU A 71 -15.40 -2.37 0.76
CA LEU A 71 -16.07 -1.28 1.50
C LEU A 71 -17.42 -0.90 0.88
N PHE A 72 -17.51 -0.81 -0.45
CA PHE A 72 -18.73 -0.41 -1.15
C PHE A 72 -19.74 -1.55 -1.38
N GLU A 73 -19.35 -2.80 -1.12
CA GLU A 73 -20.26 -3.95 -1.12
C GLU A 73 -20.82 -4.26 0.26
N ASN A 74 -20.42 -3.49 1.28
CA ASN A 74 -20.79 -3.73 2.67
C ASN A 74 -20.43 -5.13 3.19
N LYS A 75 -19.28 -5.66 2.74
CA LYS A 75 -18.79 -6.98 3.14
C LYS A 75 -17.43 -6.87 3.79
N CYS A 76 -17.16 -7.77 4.71
CA CYS A 76 -15.82 -8.00 5.22
C CYS A 76 -15.45 -9.46 5.05
N GLU A 77 -14.45 -9.69 4.21
CA GLU A 77 -13.95 -11.03 3.90
C GLU A 77 -12.61 -11.27 4.58
N PRO A 78 -12.21 -12.53 4.77
CA PRO A 78 -10.87 -12.85 5.23
C PRO A 78 -9.79 -12.32 4.29
N ASN A 79 -8.70 -11.82 4.86
CA ASN A 79 -7.63 -11.17 4.13
C ASN A 79 -6.88 -12.08 3.14
N TRP A 80 -6.93 -13.40 3.32
CA TRP A 80 -6.41 -14.35 2.33
C TRP A 80 -7.32 -14.51 1.11
N VAL A 81 -8.63 -14.34 1.25
CA VAL A 81 -9.58 -14.39 0.11
C VAL A 81 -9.32 -13.18 -0.77
N ILE A 82 -9.42 -11.99 -0.18
CA ILE A 82 -9.17 -10.72 -0.88
C ILE A 82 -7.74 -10.62 -1.38
N GLY A 83 -6.76 -11.04 -0.58
CA GLY A 83 -5.36 -11.03 -0.97
C GLY A 83 -5.06 -11.92 -2.18
N LYS A 84 -5.68 -13.10 -2.28
CA LYS A 84 -5.52 -14.02 -3.41
C LYS A 84 -6.17 -13.46 -4.67
N GLU A 85 -7.41 -12.98 -4.56
CA GLU A 85 -8.09 -12.31 -5.68
C GLU A 85 -7.30 -11.10 -6.20
N TYR A 86 -6.79 -10.27 -5.27
CA TYR A 86 -5.91 -9.16 -5.63
C TYR A 86 -4.64 -9.62 -6.37
N LEU A 87 -4.04 -10.74 -5.95
CA LEU A 87 -2.85 -11.28 -6.60
C LEU A 87 -3.15 -11.81 -8.02
N ASP A 88 -4.34 -12.37 -8.26
CA ASP A 88 -4.78 -12.77 -9.60
C ASP A 88 -4.85 -11.55 -10.54
N TYR A 89 -5.42 -10.43 -10.07
CA TYR A 89 -5.41 -9.17 -10.81
C TYR A 89 -4.00 -8.61 -10.98
N ALA A 90 -3.18 -8.69 -9.94
CA ALA A 90 -1.80 -8.21 -9.98
C ALA A 90 -0.95 -8.99 -11.00
N GLU A 91 -1.17 -10.29 -11.14
CA GLU A 91 -0.55 -11.12 -12.16
C GLU A 91 -1.07 -10.76 -13.55
N ARG A 92 -2.40 -10.74 -13.72
CA ARG A 92 -3.07 -10.41 -14.98
C ARG A 92 -2.60 -9.08 -15.57
N TYR A 93 -2.49 -8.06 -14.72
CA TYR A 93 -2.11 -6.71 -15.13
C TYR A 93 -0.63 -6.37 -14.87
N LYS A 94 0.19 -7.37 -14.52
CA LYS A 94 1.65 -7.24 -14.33
C LYS A 94 2.03 -6.10 -13.38
N ALA A 95 1.34 -6.02 -12.24
CA ALA A 95 1.54 -4.99 -11.24
C ALA A 95 2.96 -5.05 -10.65
N ASN A 96 3.46 -3.90 -10.20
CA ASN A 96 4.77 -3.82 -9.57
C ASN A 96 4.77 -4.51 -8.19
N ILE A 97 5.77 -5.35 -7.94
CA ILE A 97 6.05 -5.99 -6.65
C ILE A 97 6.07 -5.02 -5.45
N SER A 98 6.47 -3.75 -5.63
CA SER A 98 6.40 -2.75 -4.56
C SER A 98 4.97 -2.38 -4.20
N ALA A 99 4.10 -2.25 -5.21
CA ALA A 99 2.68 -1.95 -5.03
C ALA A 99 1.94 -3.17 -4.44
N ILE A 100 2.22 -4.37 -4.96
CA ILE A 100 1.70 -5.63 -4.42
C ILE A 100 1.98 -5.75 -2.92
N ARG A 101 3.25 -5.60 -2.54
CA ARG A 101 3.64 -5.65 -1.13
C ARG A 101 2.95 -4.57 -0.29
N ALA A 102 2.88 -3.34 -0.78
CA ALA A 102 2.24 -2.25 -0.06
C ALA A 102 0.75 -2.52 0.20
N HIS A 103 0.03 -3.04 -0.78
CA HIS A 103 -1.38 -3.40 -0.64
C HIS A 103 -1.56 -4.61 0.28
N LEU A 104 -0.74 -5.65 0.17
CA LEU A 104 -0.83 -6.81 1.08
C LEU A 104 -0.50 -6.44 2.53
N PHE A 105 0.40 -5.48 2.78
CA PHE A 105 0.59 -4.95 4.14
C PHE A 105 -0.63 -4.21 4.69
N ARG A 106 -1.49 -3.66 3.83
CA ARG A 106 -2.73 -2.98 4.22
C ARG A 106 -3.88 -3.96 4.42
N ILE A 107 -4.08 -4.87 3.47
CA ILE A 107 -5.11 -5.92 3.50
C ILE A 107 -4.88 -6.85 4.70
N CYS A 108 -3.63 -7.28 4.92
CA CYS A 108 -3.29 -8.21 6.01
C CYS A 108 -2.81 -7.50 7.28
N HIS A 109 -3.05 -6.18 7.44
CA HIS A 109 -2.41 -5.39 8.49
C HIS A 109 -2.46 -6.04 9.88
N TYR A 110 -3.66 -6.42 10.32
CA TYR A 110 -3.89 -6.98 11.65
C TYR A 110 -3.31 -8.40 11.79
N SER A 111 -3.51 -9.30 10.81
CA SER A 111 -2.84 -10.62 10.81
C SER A 111 -1.32 -10.52 10.84
N LEU A 112 -0.72 -9.49 10.24
CA LEU A 112 0.73 -9.31 10.27
C LEU A 112 1.21 -8.70 11.60
N LEU A 113 0.34 -8.05 12.38
CA LEU A 113 0.68 -7.69 13.77
C LEU A 113 0.72 -8.94 14.66
N GLU A 114 -0.20 -9.88 14.43
CA GLU A 114 -0.27 -11.16 15.14
C GLU A 114 0.90 -12.09 14.75
N TYR A 115 1.11 -12.29 13.45
CA TYR A 115 2.13 -13.20 12.92
C TYR A 115 3.37 -12.42 12.47
N THR A 116 4.22 -12.07 13.45
CA THR A 116 5.41 -11.24 13.21
C THR A 116 6.42 -11.88 12.25
N ASP A 117 6.50 -13.22 12.23
CA ASP A 117 7.33 -13.98 11.29
C ASP A 117 6.84 -13.84 9.84
N LEU A 118 5.52 -13.89 9.62
CA LEU A 118 4.91 -13.67 8.31
C LEU A 118 5.02 -12.22 7.87
N ARG A 119 4.95 -11.28 8.82
CA ARG A 119 5.22 -9.85 8.57
C ARG A 119 6.64 -9.61 8.10
N GLU A 120 7.61 -10.26 8.74
CA GLU A 120 8.99 -10.21 8.31
C GLU A 120 9.13 -10.80 6.90
N LYS A 121 8.55 -11.98 6.66
CA LYS A 121 8.54 -12.65 5.35
C LYS A 121 7.96 -11.78 4.24
N MET A 122 6.79 -11.17 4.46
CA MET A 122 6.13 -10.22 3.56
C MET A 122 7.04 -9.06 3.12
N SER A 123 7.97 -8.64 3.98
CA SER A 123 8.88 -7.52 3.70
C SER A 123 9.93 -7.82 2.62
N TYR A 124 10.29 -9.08 2.41
CA TYR A 124 11.41 -9.45 1.53
C TYR A 124 11.08 -10.40 0.38
N VAL A 125 9.94 -11.11 0.40
CA VAL A 125 9.46 -11.89 -0.76
C VAL A 125 9.31 -10.99 -2.00
N CYS A 126 9.52 -11.54 -3.19
CA CYS A 126 9.65 -10.78 -4.43
C CYS A 126 8.83 -11.33 -5.59
N THR A 127 8.10 -12.41 -5.41
CA THR A 127 7.30 -13.07 -6.47
C THR A 127 5.86 -13.28 -6.00
N ILE A 128 4.91 -13.31 -6.94
CA ILE A 128 3.49 -13.54 -6.66
C ILE A 128 3.25 -14.88 -5.94
N PRO A 129 3.87 -16.02 -6.36
CA PRO A 129 3.74 -17.27 -5.63
C PRO A 129 4.19 -17.18 -4.17
N GLU A 130 5.32 -16.51 -3.87
CA GLU A 130 5.77 -16.32 -2.49
C GLU A 130 4.79 -15.48 -1.65
N PHE A 131 4.08 -14.53 -2.26
CA PHE A 131 3.01 -13.79 -1.58
C PHE A 131 1.79 -14.70 -1.32
N CYS A 132 1.38 -15.52 -2.30
CA CYS A 132 0.31 -16.51 -2.15
C CYS A 132 0.62 -17.53 -1.03
N ASP A 133 1.88 -17.94 -0.88
CA ASP A 133 2.31 -18.83 0.19
C ASP A 133 2.08 -18.21 1.56
N ILE A 134 2.36 -16.91 1.72
CA ILE A 134 2.11 -16.20 2.99
C ILE A 134 0.61 -16.17 3.30
N LEU A 135 -0.24 -15.86 2.31
CA LEU A 135 -1.69 -15.84 2.50
C LEU A 135 -2.25 -17.22 2.86
N THR A 136 -1.71 -18.28 2.24
CA THR A 136 -2.10 -19.66 2.54
C THR A 136 -1.64 -20.08 3.94
N GLU A 137 -0.47 -19.63 4.37
CA GLU A 137 0.02 -19.85 5.74
C GLU A 137 -0.84 -19.11 6.79
N ILE A 138 -1.24 -17.86 6.54
CA ILE A 138 -2.20 -17.14 7.41
C ILE A 138 -3.49 -17.96 7.55
N GLN A 139 -4.05 -18.41 6.42
CA GLN A 139 -5.27 -19.21 6.40
C GLN A 139 -5.12 -20.52 7.20
N ALA A 140 -4.00 -21.22 7.05
CA ALA A 140 -3.72 -22.47 7.75
C ALA A 140 -3.65 -22.27 9.27
N ARG A 141 -2.94 -21.23 9.74
CA ARG A 141 -2.82 -20.92 11.17
C ARG A 141 -4.16 -20.55 11.80
N VAL A 142 -4.98 -19.75 11.11
CA VAL A 142 -6.32 -19.40 11.60
C VAL A 142 -7.21 -20.64 11.70
N LYS A 143 -7.21 -21.51 10.67
CA LYS A 143 -7.99 -22.76 10.71
C LYS A 143 -7.55 -23.72 11.81
N GLN A 144 -6.28 -23.72 12.19
CA GLN A 144 -5.79 -24.52 13.32
C GLN A 144 -6.24 -23.98 14.68
N LEU A 145 -6.27 -22.65 14.85
CA LEU A 145 -6.67 -21.99 16.09
C LEU A 145 -8.20 -21.89 16.25
N SER A 146 -8.93 -21.86 15.14
CA SER A 146 -10.38 -21.68 15.11
C SER A 146 -11.00 -22.60 14.04
N PRO A 147 -11.03 -23.92 14.29
CA PRO A 147 -11.53 -24.90 13.32
C PRO A 147 -13.03 -24.75 13.03
N ASP A 148 -13.79 -24.24 14.00
CA ASP A 148 -15.24 -24.01 13.88
C ASP A 148 -15.59 -22.70 13.16
N TYR A 149 -14.59 -21.91 12.76
CA TYR A 149 -14.83 -20.68 12.01
C TYR A 149 -15.34 -21.00 10.61
N SER A 150 -16.63 -20.77 10.39
CA SER A 150 -17.24 -20.64 9.07
C SER A 150 -17.02 -19.24 8.53
N ASP A 151 -16.68 -19.11 7.25
CA ASP A 151 -16.47 -17.84 6.57
C ASP A 151 -17.71 -16.93 6.73
N PRO A 152 -17.65 -15.86 7.55
CA PRO A 152 -18.85 -15.21 8.03
C PRO A 152 -19.40 -14.21 7.02
N GLY A 153 -18.65 -13.85 5.97
CA GLY A 153 -19.07 -12.83 5.00
C GLY A 153 -19.69 -11.61 5.70
N GLU A 154 -19.13 -11.22 6.85
CA GLU A 154 -19.86 -10.45 7.85
C GLU A 154 -20.00 -9.00 7.37
N SER A 155 -21.23 -8.49 7.35
CA SER A 155 -21.49 -7.06 7.14
C SER A 155 -21.17 -6.30 8.44
N LEU A 156 -20.47 -5.16 8.35
CA LEU A 156 -20.18 -4.31 9.52
C LEU A 156 -21.42 -3.53 10.01
N GLU A 157 -22.62 -3.95 9.62
CA GLU A 157 -23.90 -3.31 9.97
C GLU A 157 -24.24 -3.48 11.45
N ASN A 158 -23.74 -4.55 12.08
CA ASN A 158 -23.95 -4.84 13.50
C ASN A 158 -23.03 -4.01 14.41
N PHE A 159 -22.81 -2.74 14.07
CA PHE A 159 -22.23 -1.79 15.01
C PHE A 159 -23.26 -1.54 16.12
N ASP A 160 -23.14 -2.27 17.23
CA ASP A 160 -23.91 -1.99 18.43
C ASP A 160 -23.51 -0.61 18.95
N SER A 161 -24.47 0.32 18.90
CA SER A 161 -24.37 1.70 19.40
C SER A 161 -23.91 1.82 20.86
N GLY A 162 -23.88 0.72 21.62
CA GLY A 162 -23.31 0.65 22.97
C GLY A 162 -21.77 0.55 23.04
N MET A 163 -21.10 0.01 22.02
CA MET A 163 -19.63 -0.09 21.97
C MET A 163 -19.05 1.01 21.10
N GLY A 164 -17.99 1.70 21.56
CA GLY A 164 -17.30 2.69 20.72
C GLY A 164 -16.75 2.08 19.43
N PHE A 165 -16.78 2.82 18.31
CA PHE A 165 -16.34 2.36 16.99
C PHE A 165 -14.95 1.70 17.00
N GLU A 166 -13.99 2.31 17.70
CA GLU A 166 -12.64 1.75 17.83
C GLU A 166 -12.61 0.42 18.58
N SER A 167 -13.47 0.26 19.60
CA SER A 167 -13.58 -0.97 20.37
C SER A 167 -14.16 -2.10 19.52
N TYR A 168 -15.18 -1.79 18.72
CA TYR A 168 -15.81 -2.76 17.82
C TYR A 168 -14.83 -3.24 16.72
N ILE A 169 -14.13 -2.33 16.05
CA ILE A 169 -13.13 -2.74 15.05
C ILE A 169 -11.99 -3.54 15.69
N SER A 170 -11.60 -3.19 16.92
CA SER A 170 -10.59 -3.94 17.68
C SER A 170 -11.06 -5.36 18.04
N SER A 171 -12.35 -5.57 18.34
CA SER A 171 -12.88 -6.89 18.69
C SER A 171 -13.03 -7.85 17.50
N LEU A 172 -13.12 -7.34 16.27
CA LEU A 172 -13.19 -8.19 15.08
C LEU A 172 -11.93 -9.07 14.93
N PRO A 173 -12.06 -10.30 14.41
CA PRO A 173 -10.90 -11.16 14.20
C PRO A 173 -9.81 -10.51 13.34
N HIS A 174 -8.54 -10.79 13.63
CA HIS A 174 -7.40 -10.14 12.96
C HIS A 174 -7.28 -10.50 11.47
N TRP A 175 -7.93 -11.58 11.05
CA TRP A 175 -7.93 -12.04 9.66
C TRP A 175 -9.02 -11.40 8.80
N ILE A 176 -9.98 -10.69 9.39
CA ILE A 176 -11.01 -9.98 8.64
C ILE A 176 -10.44 -8.68 8.06
N CYS A 177 -10.72 -8.40 6.78
CA CYS A 177 -10.46 -7.10 6.17
C CYS A 177 -11.30 -6.02 6.85
N LYS A 178 -10.68 -5.23 7.74
CA LYS A 178 -11.36 -4.20 8.54
C LYS A 178 -10.62 -2.86 8.47
N PRO A 179 -11.30 -1.73 8.72
CA PRO A 179 -10.70 -0.40 8.67
C PRO A 179 -9.38 -0.29 9.44
N TYR A 180 -8.44 0.48 8.91
CA TYR A 180 -7.23 0.83 9.64
C TYR A 180 -7.52 1.92 10.66
N LEU A 181 -7.47 1.57 11.95
CA LEU A 181 -7.48 2.54 13.02
C LEU A 181 -6.08 3.09 13.19
N ARG A 182 -5.91 4.40 12.98
CA ARG A 182 -4.66 5.07 13.28
C ARG A 182 -4.56 5.21 14.80
N PRO A 183 -3.54 4.64 15.47
CA PRO A 183 -3.34 4.87 16.89
C PRO A 183 -3.20 6.36 17.16
N GLN A 184 -3.92 6.89 18.14
CA GLN A 184 -3.65 8.24 18.62
C GLN A 184 -2.25 8.22 19.22
N ARG A 185 -1.36 9.04 18.64
CA ARG A 185 -0.03 9.23 19.22
C ARG A 185 -0.15 10.31 20.27
N ASP A 186 0.23 9.97 21.49
CA ASP A 186 0.53 10.97 22.49
C ASP A 186 1.89 11.60 22.16
N ASP A 187 1.86 12.59 21.25
CA ASP A 187 3.04 13.36 20.87
C ASP A 187 3.54 14.29 22.01
N SER A 188 2.85 14.34 23.16
CA SER A 188 3.37 15.02 24.36
C SER A 188 4.60 14.32 24.92
N THR A 189 4.68 13.00 24.69
CA THR A 189 5.90 12.23 24.93
C THR A 189 6.74 12.23 23.66
N ALA A 190 7.91 12.86 23.71
CA ALA A 190 8.88 12.72 22.64
C ALA A 190 9.16 11.22 22.45
N SER A 191 8.84 10.69 21.26
CA SER A 191 9.20 9.32 20.86
C SER A 191 10.62 9.05 21.32
N THR A 192 10.81 8.17 22.31
CA THR A 192 12.15 7.84 22.77
C THR A 192 12.89 7.25 21.58
N SER A 193 13.83 8.04 21.09
CA SER A 193 14.63 7.71 19.92
C SER A 193 15.56 6.53 20.25
N ASP A 194 15.51 5.98 21.47
CA ASP A 194 16.23 4.83 22.00
C ASP A 194 16.49 3.72 21.00
N TYR A 195 15.51 3.30 20.19
CA TYR A 195 15.76 2.30 19.16
C TYR A 195 16.66 2.85 18.04
N ARG A 196 16.36 4.04 17.52
CA ARG A 196 17.17 4.70 16.48
C ARG A 196 18.55 5.09 16.99
N GLU A 197 18.67 5.47 18.25
CA GLU A 197 19.91 5.80 18.95
C GLU A 197 20.74 4.57 19.25
N ARG A 198 20.17 3.53 19.86
CA ARG A 198 20.85 2.22 20.03
C ARG A 198 21.31 1.69 18.69
N ARG A 199 20.44 1.71 17.68
CA ARG A 199 20.80 1.22 16.34
C ARG A 199 21.87 2.08 15.67
N ARG A 200 21.91 3.39 15.93
CA ARG A 200 22.97 4.27 15.43
C ARG A 200 24.29 3.96 16.11
N ALA A 201 24.29 3.81 17.45
CA ALA A 201 25.46 3.48 18.24
C ALA A 201 26.02 2.10 17.86
N GLU A 202 25.16 1.08 17.71
CA GLU A 202 25.56 -0.23 17.21
C GLU A 202 26.25 -0.13 15.83
N LEU A 203 25.68 0.64 14.90
CA LEU A 203 26.28 0.85 13.58
C LEU A 203 27.59 1.65 13.64
N GLU A 204 27.76 2.52 14.64
CA GLU A 204 29.01 3.24 14.94
C GLU A 204 30.10 2.26 15.35
N VAL A 205 29.83 1.43 16.37
CA VAL A 205 30.75 0.43 16.90
C VAL A 205 31.18 -0.55 15.80
N ILE A 206 30.22 -1.02 14.99
CA ILE A 206 30.55 -1.92 13.87
C ILE A 206 31.39 -1.18 12.81
N ALA A 207 31.15 0.11 12.57
CA ALA A 207 31.93 0.90 11.62
C ALA A 207 33.38 1.09 12.08
N GLU A 208 33.58 1.38 13.37
CA GLU A 208 34.91 1.50 13.98
C GLU A 208 35.66 0.17 13.94
N GLN A 209 35.00 -0.93 14.30
CA GLN A 209 35.62 -2.26 14.31
C GLN A 209 35.96 -2.80 12.91
N THR A 210 35.15 -2.47 11.90
CA THR A 210 35.30 -3.05 10.55
C THR A 210 35.89 -2.10 9.51
N GLY A 211 36.03 -0.81 9.82
CA GLY A 211 36.44 0.24 8.89
C GLY A 211 35.43 0.49 7.75
N LEU A 212 34.21 -0.06 7.86
CA LEU A 212 33.18 0.05 6.82
C LEU A 212 32.23 1.21 7.11
N SER A 213 31.76 1.86 6.04
CA SER A 213 30.69 2.85 6.18
C SER A 213 29.40 2.21 6.73
N LYS A 214 28.62 2.98 7.51
CA LYS A 214 27.28 2.56 8.00
C LYS A 214 26.37 2.05 6.87
N ARG A 215 26.52 2.58 5.64
CA ARG A 215 25.82 2.10 4.44
C ARG A 215 26.27 0.70 4.01
N GLN A 216 27.56 0.40 4.04
CA GLN A 216 28.10 -0.93 3.73
C GLN A 216 27.69 -1.96 4.78
N ILE A 217 27.67 -1.58 6.06
CA ILE A 217 27.24 -2.44 7.17
C ILE A 217 25.77 -2.82 7.01
N ARG A 218 24.87 -1.84 6.85
CA ARG A 218 23.44 -2.12 6.57
C ARG A 218 23.24 -2.99 5.34
N LYS A 219 24.06 -2.81 4.31
CA LYS A 219 24.03 -3.63 3.09
C LYS A 219 24.51 -5.07 3.35
N ARG A 220 25.47 -5.28 4.25
CA ARG A 220 25.97 -6.60 4.68
C ARG A 220 25.01 -7.29 5.62
N GLU A 221 24.41 -6.60 6.59
CA GLU A 221 23.35 -7.16 7.45
C GLU A 221 22.16 -7.61 6.61
N LYS A 222 21.74 -6.78 5.65
CA LYS A 222 20.71 -7.15 4.65
C LYS A 222 21.11 -8.35 3.78
N ARG A 223 22.39 -8.71 3.70
CA ARG A 223 22.90 -9.92 3.04
C ARG A 223 23.11 -11.10 3.99
N LYS A 224 23.22 -10.87 5.31
CA LYS A 224 23.29 -11.88 6.38
C LYS A 224 21.91 -12.45 6.73
N ILE A 225 20.83 -11.74 6.41
CA ILE A 225 19.49 -12.34 6.33
C ILE A 225 19.64 -13.54 5.39
N GLY A 226 19.59 -14.76 5.93
CA GLY A 226 19.90 -16.03 5.27
C GLY A 226 18.94 -16.43 4.14
N TYR A 227 18.20 -15.47 3.61
CA TYR A 227 17.30 -15.66 2.49
C TYR A 227 18.00 -15.17 1.24
N GLN A 228 18.26 -16.11 0.32
CA GLN A 228 18.55 -15.77 -1.06
C GLN A 228 17.41 -14.87 -1.52
N LYS A 229 17.67 -13.58 -1.75
CA LYS A 229 16.88 -12.83 -2.72
C LYS A 229 16.96 -13.66 -3.99
N THR A 230 15.91 -14.43 -4.28
CA THR A 230 15.70 -15.08 -5.57
C THR A 230 16.08 -14.02 -6.58
N LYS A 231 17.21 -14.30 -7.27
CA LYS A 231 18.06 -13.32 -7.94
C LYS A 231 17.17 -12.19 -8.44
N SER A 232 17.29 -11.00 -7.86
CA SER A 232 16.91 -9.80 -8.59
C SER A 232 17.77 -9.89 -9.85
N ARG A 233 17.22 -10.49 -10.91
CA ARG A 233 17.83 -10.53 -12.22
C ARG A 233 18.00 -9.06 -12.49
N LYS A 234 19.22 -8.54 -12.34
CA LYS A 234 19.57 -7.22 -12.83
C LYS A 234 19.10 -7.27 -14.26
N GLN A 235 17.99 -6.60 -14.55
CA GLN A 235 17.38 -6.66 -15.86
C GLN A 235 18.47 -6.14 -16.78
N THR A 236 19.03 -7.03 -17.59
CA THR A 236 20.10 -6.70 -18.51
C THR A 236 19.47 -5.76 -19.51
N TYR A 237 19.73 -4.46 -19.33
CA TYR A 237 19.28 -3.47 -20.27
C TYR A 237 20.01 -3.71 -21.59
N ILE A 238 19.28 -3.57 -22.69
CA ILE A 238 19.90 -3.60 -24.01
C ILE A 238 20.74 -2.33 -24.13
N LYS A 239 21.99 -2.46 -24.54
CA LYS A 239 22.93 -1.33 -24.64
C LYS A 239 22.62 -0.51 -25.87
N CYS A 240 22.77 0.80 -25.72
CA CYS A 240 22.77 1.75 -26.82
C CYS A 240 23.91 1.43 -27.77
N LEU A 241 23.62 1.23 -29.06
CA LEU A 241 24.62 0.92 -30.08
C LEU A 241 25.71 1.99 -30.22
N ARG A 242 25.40 3.25 -29.85
CA ARG A 242 26.34 4.37 -29.99
C ARG A 242 27.17 4.67 -28.73
N CYS A 243 26.58 4.59 -27.53
CA CYS A 243 27.25 5.09 -26.31
C CYS A 243 27.25 4.11 -25.13
N SER A 244 26.87 2.85 -25.34
CA SER A 244 26.83 1.80 -24.31
C SER A 244 25.90 2.05 -23.10
N MET A 245 25.28 3.23 -22.99
CA MET A 245 24.23 3.54 -22.02
C MET A 245 22.97 2.69 -22.29
N PRO A 246 22.05 2.51 -21.32
CA PRO A 246 20.79 1.81 -21.56
C PRO A 246 20.01 2.38 -22.75
N ALA A 247 19.64 1.51 -23.70
CA ALA A 247 18.72 1.87 -24.75
C ALA A 247 17.34 2.22 -24.14
N SER A 248 16.62 3.12 -24.78
CA SER A 248 15.27 3.48 -24.36
C SER A 248 14.36 2.26 -24.43
N GLN A 249 13.47 2.10 -23.44
CA GLN A 249 12.50 1.00 -23.42
C GLN A 249 11.67 1.00 -24.71
N GLY A 250 11.58 -0.14 -25.39
CA GLY A 250 10.83 -0.29 -26.64
C GLY A 250 11.52 0.31 -27.90
N CYS A 251 12.76 0.81 -27.79
CA CYS A 251 13.47 1.37 -28.94
C CYS A 251 13.88 0.27 -29.94
N LYS A 252 13.28 0.25 -31.14
CA LYS A 252 13.65 -0.67 -32.23
C LYS A 252 15.10 -0.52 -32.70
N PHE A 253 15.63 0.70 -32.67
CA PHE A 253 16.98 1.02 -33.14
C PHE A 253 18.06 0.89 -32.06
N LEU A 254 17.70 0.43 -30.85
CA LEU A 254 18.62 0.23 -29.74
C LEU A 254 19.46 1.49 -29.42
N PHE A 255 18.82 2.66 -29.38
CA PHE A 255 19.45 3.92 -28.96
C PHE A 255 18.90 4.40 -27.62
N CYS A 256 19.76 5.05 -26.82
CA CYS A 256 19.31 5.84 -25.69
C CYS A 256 18.69 7.16 -26.20
N ARG A 257 17.93 7.85 -25.34
CA ARG A 257 17.25 9.11 -25.69
C ARG A 257 18.18 10.15 -26.34
N ASN A 258 19.40 10.31 -25.84
CA ASN A 258 20.35 11.31 -26.36
C ASN A 258 20.94 10.90 -27.71
N CYS A 259 21.31 9.62 -27.87
CA CYS A 259 21.83 9.12 -29.15
C CYS A 259 20.74 9.05 -30.23
N CYS A 260 19.50 8.76 -29.84
CA CYS A 260 18.34 8.80 -30.72
C CYS A 260 18.13 10.22 -31.27
N ARG A 261 18.10 11.24 -30.40
CA ARG A 261 18.00 12.65 -30.81
C ARG A 261 19.13 13.09 -31.74
N TYR A 262 20.37 12.72 -31.41
CA TYR A 262 21.50 13.02 -32.28
C TYR A 262 21.33 12.39 -33.66
N LYS A 263 20.95 11.11 -33.72
CA LYS A 263 20.82 10.38 -34.98
C LYS A 263 19.67 10.93 -35.82
N SER A 264 18.50 11.15 -35.23
CA SER A 264 17.34 11.75 -35.92
C SER A 264 17.58 13.18 -36.41
N ALA A 265 18.54 13.91 -35.82
CA ALA A 265 18.92 15.24 -36.30
C ALA A 265 19.83 15.19 -37.55
N HIS A 266 20.54 14.09 -37.79
CA HIS A 266 21.47 13.94 -38.91
C HIS A 266 20.96 12.99 -40.01
N GLU A 267 20.07 12.06 -39.64
CA GLU A 267 19.48 11.06 -40.52
C GLU A 267 17.95 11.17 -40.41
N LYS A 268 17.24 11.30 -41.54
CA LYS A 268 15.77 11.26 -41.58
C LYS A 268 15.28 9.83 -41.34
N LEU A 269 15.32 9.39 -40.09
CA LEU A 269 14.85 8.08 -39.65
C LEU A 269 13.71 8.25 -38.66
N ASP A 270 12.50 7.91 -39.11
CA ASP A 270 11.34 7.79 -38.23
C ASP A 270 11.23 6.37 -37.67
N CYS A 271 10.90 6.28 -36.38
CA CYS A 271 10.41 5.03 -35.83
C CYS A 271 9.09 4.70 -36.52
N LYS A 272 9.03 3.62 -37.31
CA LYS A 272 7.75 3.09 -37.79
C LYS A 272 6.86 2.87 -36.58
N VAL A 273 5.82 3.72 -36.45
CA VAL A 273 4.77 3.62 -35.44
C VAL A 273 4.30 2.17 -35.48
N SER A 274 4.41 1.47 -34.35
CA SER A 274 3.75 0.17 -34.23
C SER A 274 2.27 0.45 -34.35
N VAL A 275 1.66 0.09 -35.48
CA VAL A 275 0.23 -0.16 -35.53
C VAL A 275 0.02 -1.22 -34.45
N LEU A 276 -0.59 -0.82 -33.34
CA LEU A 276 -1.15 -1.77 -32.40
C LEU A 276 -2.31 -2.40 -33.17
N GLU A 277 -2.10 -3.59 -33.73
CA GLU A 277 -3.21 -4.45 -34.11
C GLU A 277 -3.96 -4.75 -32.82
N ILE A 278 -5.17 -4.20 -32.74
CA ILE A 278 -6.19 -4.50 -31.72
C ILE A 278 -6.77 -5.87 -32.02
#